data_AF-A0AA36BIJ5-F1
#
_entry.id   AF-A0AA36BIJ5-F1
#
_cell.length_a   1.000
_cell.length_b   1.000
_cell.length_c   1.000
_cell.angle_alpha   90.00
_cell.angle_beta   90.00
_cell.angle_gamma   90.00
#
_symmetry.space_group_name_H-M   'P 1'
#
loop_
_entity.id
_entity.type
_entity.pdbx_description
1 polymer ?
#
loop_
_entity_poly.entity_id
_entity_poly.type
_entity_poly.pdbx_seq_one_letter_code
_entity_poly.pdbx_strand_id
1 'polypeptide(L)'
;MVTWNLGEIKLWIVPMLDPLFRKNQNGFRRGQSTTAQIPFIRRMLEERKKFNKSVAICFVNFRKAFDSSSRNILFEVLALSGIPPRIVEAIRVLYANTNVTVISPD
;
A
#
# COMPACT_ATOMS: atom_id res chain seq x y z
N MET A 1 2.32 -30.61 -10.29
CA MET A 1 2.53 -29.17 -10.55
C MET A 1 1.42 -28.41 -9.85
N VAL A 2 1.73 -27.62 -8.83
CA VAL A 2 0.71 -26.91 -8.02
C VAL A 2 0.37 -25.61 -8.72
N THR A 3 -0.84 -25.50 -9.27
CA THR A 3 -1.40 -24.27 -9.81
C THR A 3 -1.84 -23.39 -8.64
N TRP A 4 -1.01 -22.44 -8.23
CA TRP A 4 -1.40 -21.44 -7.23
C TRP A 4 -2.43 -20.48 -7.83
N ASN A 5 -3.56 -20.29 -7.15
CA ASN A 5 -4.49 -19.23 -7.51
C ASN A 5 -3.96 -17.91 -6.88
N LEU A 6 -3.99 -16.79 -7.62
CA LEU A 6 -3.52 -15.49 -7.11
C LEU A 6 -4.20 -15.07 -5.78
N GLY A 7 -5.39 -15.58 -5.50
CA GLY A 7 -6.09 -15.41 -4.23
C GLY A 7 -5.34 -16.00 -3.03
N GLU A 8 -4.62 -17.10 -3.20
CA GLU A 8 -3.92 -17.80 -2.13
C GLU A 8 -2.66 -17.04 -1.69
N ILE A 9 -1.93 -16.45 -2.64
CA ILE A 9 -0.71 -15.67 -2.34
C ILE A 9 -1.02 -14.51 -1.39
N LYS A 10 -2.16 -13.83 -1.56
CA LYS A 10 -2.60 -12.76 -0.65
C LYS A 10 -2.83 -13.25 0.77
N LEU A 11 -3.32 -14.48 0.95
CA LEU A 11 -3.56 -15.07 2.28
C LEU A 11 -2.26 -15.31 3.05
N TRP A 12 -1.14 -15.54 2.35
CA TRP A 12 0.17 -15.70 2.98
C TRP A 12 0.86 -14.36 3.25
N ILE A 13 0.80 -13.43 2.30
CA ILE A 13 1.54 -12.16 2.39
C ILE A 13 0.90 -11.19 3.40
N VAL A 14 -0.43 -11.03 3.35
CA VAL A 14 -1.11 -9.99 4.14
C VAL A 14 -0.89 -10.18 5.65
N PRO A 15 -1.06 -11.37 6.25
CA PRO A 15 -0.82 -11.55 7.69
C PRO A 15 0.64 -11.32 8.11
N MET A 16 1.60 -11.51 7.21
CA MET A 16 3.02 -11.27 7.48
C MET A 16 3.36 -9.78 7.44
N LEU A 17 2.78 -9.03 6.49
CA LEU A 17 3.07 -7.59 6.31
C LEU A 17 2.20 -6.67 7.16
N ASP A 18 0.94 -7.03 7.43
CA ASP A 18 0.00 -6.14 8.13
C ASP A 18 0.48 -5.70 9.53
N PRO A 19 1.16 -6.55 10.33
CA PRO A 19 1.77 -6.14 11.58
C PRO A 19 2.93 -5.14 11.43
N LEU A 20 3.59 -5.11 10.27
CA LEU A 20 4.72 -4.20 9.98
C LEU A 20 4.24 -2.80 9.58
N PHE A 21 2.99 -2.67 9.12
CA PHE A 21 2.44 -1.37 8.73
C PHE A 21 2.17 -0.48 9.94
N ARG A 22 2.40 0.82 9.75
CA ARG A 22 2.08 1.81 10.78
C ARG A 22 0.58 1.80 11.06
N LYS A 23 0.20 2.03 12.32
CA LYS A 23 -1.21 2.07 12.75
C LYS A 23 -2.04 3.13 12.02
N ASN A 24 -1.41 4.20 11.53
CA ASN A 24 -2.05 5.29 10.79
C ASN A 24 -2.13 5.04 9.27
N GLN A 25 -1.64 3.90 8.77
CA GLN A 25 -1.83 3.51 7.38
C GLN A 25 -3.19 2.82 7.25
N ASN A 26 -4.14 3.48 6.59
CA ASN A 26 -5.49 2.95 6.39
C ASN A 26 -5.74 2.43 4.97
N GLY A 27 -4.97 2.91 3.99
CA GLY A 27 -5.10 2.48 2.60
C GLY A 27 -4.71 1.02 2.41
N PHE A 28 -5.46 0.30 1.57
CA PHE A 28 -5.20 -1.10 1.19
C PHE A 28 -5.15 -2.10 2.37
N ARG A 29 -5.72 -1.76 3.52
CA ARG A 29 -5.83 -2.66 4.68
C ARG A 29 -7.26 -3.13 4.88
N ARG A 30 -7.42 -4.41 5.21
CA ARG A 30 -8.73 -5.00 5.49
C ARG A 30 -9.36 -4.32 6.70
N GLY A 31 -10.62 -3.91 6.58
CA GLY A 31 -11.37 -3.28 7.67
C GLY A 31 -10.96 -1.84 7.97
N GLN A 32 -10.08 -1.23 7.17
CA GLN A 32 -9.72 0.18 7.31
C GLN A 32 -10.24 1.00 6.13
N SER A 33 -10.64 2.23 6.43
CA SER A 33 -11.06 3.22 5.43
C SER A 33 -10.24 4.49 5.59
N THR A 34 -9.91 5.13 4.46
CA THR A 34 -9.30 6.46 4.44
C THR A 34 -10.28 7.52 4.92
N THR A 35 -11.59 7.30 4.77
CA THR A 35 -12.63 8.22 5.27
C THR A 35 -12.64 8.35 6.78
N ALA A 36 -12.20 7.31 7.51
CA ALA A 36 -12.11 7.34 8.97
C ALA A 36 -11.08 8.36 9.50
N GLN A 37 -10.14 8.84 8.67
CA GLN A 37 -9.14 9.83 9.08
C GLN A 37 -9.64 11.28 8.97
N ILE A 38 -10.70 11.53 8.16
CA ILE A 38 -11.23 12.88 7.94
C ILE A 38 -11.72 13.52 9.25
N PRO A 39 -12.51 12.83 10.11
CA PRO A 39 -12.93 13.41 11.39
C PRO A 39 -11.76 13.74 12.32
N PHE A 40 -10.68 12.96 12.28
CA PHE A 40 -9.49 13.19 13.10
C PHE A 40 -8.77 14.49 12.71
N ILE A 41 -8.53 14.69 11.41
CA ILE A 41 -7.93 15.93 10.90
C ILE A 41 -8.83 17.13 11.23
N ARG A 42 -10.15 16.98 11.02
CA ARG A 42 -11.12 18.04 11.34
C ARG A 42 -11.07 18.41 12.81
N ARG A 43 -11.03 17.43 13.70
CA ARG A 43 -10.95 17.63 15.15
C ARG A 43 -9.67 18.35 15.56
N MET A 44 -8.54 17.98 14.97
CA MET A 44 -7.24 18.64 15.23
C MET A 44 -7.27 20.11 14.82
N LEU A 45 -7.90 20.43 13.68
CA LEU A 45 -8.08 21.81 13.21
C LEU A 45 -9.00 22.63 14.13
N GLU A 46 -10.13 22.05 14.54
CA GLU A 46 -11.07 22.68 15.47
C GLU A 46 -10.38 23.03 16.80
N GLU A 47 -9.61 22.12 17.38
CA GLU A 47 -8.90 22.35 18.63
C GLU A 47 -7.85 23.46 18.51
N ARG A 48 -7.07 23.48 17.43
CA ARG A 48 -6.08 24.56 17.22
C ARG A 48 -6.73 25.92 17.04
N LYS A 49 -7.88 25.96 16.33
CA LYS A 49 -8.70 27.16 16.19
C LYS A 49 -9.22 27.67 17.53
N LYS A 50 -9.67 26.79 18.43
CA LYS A 50 -10.15 27.18 19.77
C LYS A 50 -9.10 27.92 20.60
N PHE A 51 -7.83 27.53 20.48
CA PHE A 51 -6.72 28.16 21.19
C PHE A 51 -6.00 29.24 20.38
N ASN A 52 -6.59 29.70 19.27
CA ASN A 52 -6.03 30.69 18.36
C ASN A 52 -4.59 30.37 17.90
N LYS A 53 -4.29 29.08 17.72
CA LYS A 53 -2.96 28.60 17.27
C LYS A 53 -2.96 28.43 15.76
N SER A 54 -1.88 28.83 15.12
CA SER A 54 -1.66 28.57 13.70
C SER A 54 -1.49 27.06 13.41
N VAL A 55 -1.96 26.64 12.23
CA VAL A 55 -1.81 25.28 11.71
C VAL A 55 -1.39 25.35 10.25
N ALA A 56 -0.41 24.52 9.88
CA ALA A 56 -0.09 24.22 8.49
C ALA A 56 -0.35 22.74 8.24
N ILE A 57 -0.96 22.40 7.10
CA ILE A 57 -1.12 21.02 6.63
C ILE A 57 -0.35 20.88 5.32
N CYS A 58 0.50 19.87 5.25
CA CYS A 58 1.21 19.50 4.03
C CYS A 58 0.59 18.21 3.48
N PHE A 59 0.08 18.27 2.25
CA PHE A 59 -0.38 17.09 1.52
C PHE A 59 0.73 16.63 0.58
N VAL A 60 1.20 15.39 0.77
CA VAL A 60 2.23 14.78 -0.06
C VAL A 60 1.58 13.67 -0.89
N ASN A 61 1.82 13.71 -2.20
CA ASN A 61 1.35 12.67 -3.12
C ASN A 61 2.45 12.28 -4.11
N PHE A 62 2.46 11.03 -4.54
CA PHE A 62 3.39 10.53 -5.56
C PHE A 62 2.78 10.64 -6.95
N ARG A 63 3.54 11.18 -7.91
CA ARG A 63 3.15 11.17 -9.34
C ARG A 63 3.29 9.74 -9.87
N LYS A 64 2.19 9.17 -10.39
CA LYS A 64 2.15 7.82 -10.98
C LYS A 64 2.83 6.77 -10.07
N ALA A 65 2.37 6.64 -8.83
CA ALA A 65 3.05 5.88 -7.77
C ALA A 65 3.42 4.44 -8.17
N PHE A 66 2.57 3.76 -8.94
CA PHE A 66 2.85 2.39 -9.41
C PHE A 66 3.85 2.34 -10.56
N ASP A 67 3.84 3.34 -11.45
CA ASP A 67 4.77 3.40 -12.59
C ASP A 67 6.17 3.87 -12.16
N SER A 68 6.24 4.73 -11.13
CA SER A 68 7.50 5.32 -10.65
C SER A 68 8.22 4.48 -9.60
N SER A 69 7.56 3.47 -9.01
CA SER A 69 8.18 2.60 -8.01
C SER A 69 9.17 1.63 -8.65
N SER A 70 10.40 1.59 -8.14
CA SER A 70 11.41 0.61 -8.58
C SER A 70 11.02 -0.81 -8.17
N ARG A 71 10.91 -1.70 -9.14
CA ARG A 71 10.60 -3.12 -8.92
C ARG A 71 11.71 -3.84 -8.14
N ASN A 72 12.96 -3.46 -8.35
CA ASN A 72 14.09 -4.04 -7.61
C ASN A 72 13.99 -3.73 -6.11
N ILE A 73 13.70 -2.46 -5.78
CA ILE A 73 13.48 -2.02 -4.40
C ILE A 73 12.26 -2.73 -3.79
N LEU A 74 11.18 -2.93 -4.57
CA LEU A 74 10.03 -3.70 -4.10
C LEU A 74 10.43 -5.12 -3.65
N PHE A 75 11.23 -5.84 -4.45
CA PHE A 75 11.65 -7.19 -4.09
C PHE A 75 12.58 -7.22 -2.87
N GLU A 76 13.49 -6.24 -2.75
CA GLU A 76 14.35 -6.08 -1.58
C GLU A 76 13.53 -5.84 -0.31
N VAL A 77 12.56 -4.92 -0.37
CA VAL A 77 11.68 -4.62 0.77
C VAL A 77 10.86 -5.85 1.19
N LEU A 78 10.36 -6.63 0.24
CA LEU A 78 9.62 -7.86 0.54
C LEU A 78 10.51 -8.90 1.24
N ALA A 79 11.75 -9.08 0.77
CA ALA A 79 12.72 -9.97 1.41
C ALA A 79 13.09 -9.50 2.83
N LEU A 80 13.36 -8.20 3.01
CA LEU A 80 13.63 -7.60 4.32
C LEU A 80 12.45 -7.69 5.29
N SER A 81 11.22 -7.71 4.76
CA SER A 81 9.99 -7.88 5.54
C SER A 81 9.74 -9.33 5.97
N GLY A 82 10.66 -10.25 5.68
CA GLY A 82 10.57 -11.66 6.09
C GLY A 82 9.70 -12.53 5.16
N ILE A 83 9.33 -12.03 3.99
CA ILE A 83 8.58 -12.84 3.01
C ILE A 83 9.49 -13.95 2.47
N PRO A 84 9.05 -15.22 2.47
CA PRO A 84 9.87 -16.33 2.01
C PRO A 84 10.41 -16.12 0.59
N PRO A 85 11.69 -16.47 0.31
CA PRO A 85 12.32 -16.23 -1.00
C PRO A 85 11.51 -16.78 -2.18
N ARG A 86 10.85 -17.93 -2.01
CA ARG A 86 10.00 -18.55 -3.03
C ARG A 86 8.80 -17.66 -3.41
N ILE A 87 8.22 -16.95 -2.45
CA ILE A 87 7.11 -16.02 -2.72
C ILE A 87 7.63 -14.75 -3.38
N VAL A 88 8.77 -14.22 -2.93
CA VAL A 88 9.41 -13.07 -3.58
C VAL A 88 9.74 -13.37 -5.04
N GLU A 89 10.26 -14.56 -5.34
CA GLU A 89 10.51 -15.01 -6.72
C GLU A 89 9.22 -15.14 -7.53
N ALA A 90 8.15 -15.70 -6.95
CA ALA A 90 6.87 -15.78 -7.62
C ALA A 90 6.34 -14.38 -8.00
N ILE A 91 6.46 -13.40 -7.10
CA ILE A 91 6.08 -12.01 -7.38
C ILE A 91 6.99 -11.40 -8.46
N ARG A 92 8.28 -11.70 -8.45
CA ARG A 92 9.23 -11.25 -9.49
C ARG A 92 8.82 -11.74 -10.87
N VAL A 93 8.46 -13.01 -10.99
CA VAL A 93 7.95 -13.60 -12.23
C VAL A 93 6.65 -12.93 -12.68
N LEU A 94 5.73 -12.59 -11.77
CA LEU A 94 4.49 -11.88 -12.11
C LEU A 94 4.72 -10.51 -12.78
N TYR A 95 5.87 -9.88 -12.51
CA TYR A 95 6.26 -8.61 -13.11
C TYR A 95 7.21 -8.75 -14.31
N ALA A 96 7.62 -9.96 -14.67
CA ALA A 96 8.51 -10.22 -15.80
C ALA A 96 7.72 -10.36 -17.10
N ASN A 97 8.07 -9.59 -18.13
CA ASN A 97 7.50 -9.67 -19.48
C ASN A 97 5.95 -9.56 -19.56
N THR A 98 5.33 -8.88 -18.59
CA THR A 98 3.88 -8.71 -18.53
C THR A 98 3.43 -7.62 -19.51
N ASN A 99 2.73 -8.01 -20.57
CA ASN A 99 2.02 -7.09 -21.45
C ASN A 99 0.55 -7.01 -21.03
N VAL A 100 0.06 -5.81 -20.76
CA VAL A 100 -1.34 -5.56 -20.43
C VAL A 100 -1.92 -4.62 -21.49
N THR A 101 -2.94 -5.09 -22.20
CA THR A 101 -3.75 -4.26 -23.09
C THR A 101 -5.03 -3.89 -22.35
N VAL A 102 -5.27 -2.60 -22.19
CA VAL A 102 -6.52 -2.07 -21.66
C VAL A 102 -7.35 -1.61 -22.85
N ILE A 103 -8.55 -2.19 -23.03
CA ILE A 103 -9.51 -1.75 -24.03
C ILE A 103 -10.50 -0.84 -23.31
N SER A 104 -10.40 0.47 -23.53
CA SER A 104 -11.43 1.43 -23.12
C SER A 104 -12.50 1.52 -24.22
N PRO A 105 -13.80 1.67 -23.88
CA PRO A 105 -14.89 1.81 -24.86
C PRO A 105 -14.93 3.15 -25.60
N ASP A 106 -13.82 3.89 -25.69
CA ASP A 106 -13.80 5.23 -26.28
C ASP A 106 -14.16 5.19 -27.77
#